data_AF-A0A7V9JH34-F1
#
_entry.id   AF-A0A7V9JH34-F1
#
_cell.length_a   1.000
_cell.length_b   1.000
_cell.length_c   1.000
_cell.angle_alpha   90.00
_cell.angle_beta   90.00
_cell.angle_gamma   90.00
#
_symmetry.space_group_name_H-M   'P 1'
#
loop_
_entity.id
_entity.type
_entity.pdbx_description
1 polymer ?
#
loop_
_entity_poly.entity_id
_entity_poly.type
_entity_poly.pdbx_seq_one_letter_code
_entity_poly.pdbx_strand_id
1 'polypeptide(L)'
;MPDYIAHESSYIDDGASIGAGTRIWHFCHVLPGAVIGERCNLGQNVVIMGGTRIGNNVKIQHNVSVYEGVLREAAVFCGPSCVFTNVSNPRSHVSRKSEYRQTLVRRGSSIGANATI
;
A
#
# COMPACT_ATOMS: atom_id res chain seq x y z
N MET A 1 -8.78 16.51 16.17
CA MET A 1 -8.84 16.33 14.71
C MET A 1 -8.09 15.06 14.37
N PRO A 2 -8.45 14.29 13.35
CA PRO A 2 -7.63 13.16 12.93
C PRO A 2 -6.22 13.66 12.61
N ASP A 3 -5.20 12.95 13.07
CA ASP A 3 -3.80 13.33 12.85
C ASP A 3 -3.34 13.09 11.39
N TYR A 4 -4.25 12.66 10.52
CA TYR A 4 -4.03 12.42 9.09
C TYR A 4 -5.10 13.13 8.26
N ILE A 5 -4.82 13.32 6.98
CA ILE A 5 -5.77 13.88 6.01
C ILE A 5 -6.17 12.76 5.05
N ALA A 6 -7.48 12.54 4.90
CA ALA A 6 -8.02 11.69 3.86
C ALA A 6 -9.06 12.47 3.05
N HIS A 7 -8.98 12.35 1.72
CA HIS A 7 -9.99 12.87 0.84
C HIS A 7 -11.33 12.15 1.06
N GLU A 8 -12.45 12.86 0.99
CA GLU A 8 -13.80 12.33 1.23
C GLU A 8 -14.20 11.19 0.27
N SER A 9 -13.58 11.15 -0.92
CA SER A 9 -13.80 10.10 -1.91
C SER A 9 -13.02 8.81 -1.64
N SER A 10 -12.23 8.77 -0.57
CA SER A 10 -11.46 7.60 -0.17
C SER A 10 -12.17 6.84 0.95
N TYR A 11 -12.05 5.53 0.90
CA TYR A 11 -12.69 4.65 1.86
C TYR A 11 -11.62 3.98 2.74
N ILE A 12 -11.72 4.19 4.05
CA ILE A 12 -10.80 3.63 5.04
C ILE A 12 -11.67 2.74 5.93
N ASP A 13 -11.48 1.43 5.81
CA ASP A 13 -12.28 0.45 6.53
C ASP A 13 -11.95 0.46 8.02
N ASP A 14 -12.94 0.11 8.84
CA ASP A 14 -12.77 -0.02 10.29
C ASP A 14 -11.63 -0.99 10.64
N GLY A 15 -10.82 -0.59 11.62
CA GLY A 15 -9.65 -1.35 12.06
C GLY A 15 -8.37 -1.06 11.28
N ALA A 16 -8.39 -0.19 10.27
CA ALA A 16 -7.17 0.38 9.71
C ALA A 16 -6.54 1.40 10.69
N SER A 17 -5.20 1.43 10.75
CA SER A 17 -4.44 2.39 11.56
C SER A 17 -3.60 3.28 10.65
N ILE A 18 -3.73 4.59 10.81
CA ILE A 18 -3.04 5.59 10.00
C ILE A 18 -2.26 6.52 10.91
N GLY A 19 -0.94 6.60 10.70
CA GLY A 19 -0.05 7.46 11.47
C GLY A 19 -0.18 8.95 11.15
N ALA A 20 0.26 9.77 12.10
CA ALA A 20 0.19 11.23 12.01
C ALA A 20 0.90 11.81 10.78
N GLY A 21 0.34 12.87 10.21
CA GLY A 21 0.84 13.58 9.04
C GLY A 21 0.67 12.83 7.71
N THR A 22 0.06 11.64 7.71
CA THR A 22 -0.21 10.88 6.48
C THR A 22 -1.31 11.54 5.66
N ARG A 23 -1.16 11.52 4.34
CA ARG A 23 -2.11 12.07 3.37
C ARG A 23 -2.61 10.98 2.44
N ILE A 24 -3.92 10.86 2.33
CA ILE A 24 -4.62 9.91 1.48
C ILE A 24 -5.43 10.70 0.46
N TRP A 25 -5.02 10.65 -0.80
CA TRP A 25 -5.70 11.35 -1.89
C TRP A 25 -6.91 10.55 -2.40
N HIS A 26 -7.56 11.06 -3.43
CA HIS A 26 -8.83 10.58 -3.97
C HIS A 26 -8.89 9.07 -4.26
N PHE A 27 -10.06 8.46 -4.01
CA PHE A 27 -10.38 7.09 -4.43
C PHE A 27 -9.42 6.02 -3.91
N CYS A 28 -8.77 6.25 -2.78
CA CYS A 28 -8.00 5.21 -2.12
C CYS A 28 -8.93 4.24 -1.39
N HIS A 29 -8.52 2.99 -1.28
CA HIS A 29 -9.16 2.01 -0.40
C HIS A 29 -8.13 1.42 0.56
N VAL A 30 -8.32 1.65 1.86
CA VAL A 30 -7.49 1.07 2.92
C VAL A 30 -8.31 0.02 3.65
N LEU A 31 -7.94 -1.25 3.48
CA LEU A 31 -8.68 -2.40 4.02
C LEU A 31 -8.41 -2.63 5.53
N PRO A 32 -9.23 -3.44 6.23
CA PRO A 32 -9.13 -3.63 7.68
C PRO A 32 -7.79 -4.21 8.11
N GLY A 33 -7.27 -3.74 9.24
CA GLY A 33 -6.01 -4.22 9.81
C GLY A 33 -4.75 -3.75 9.07
N ALA A 34 -4.88 -2.92 8.03
CA ALA A 34 -3.75 -2.20 7.47
C ALA A 34 -3.16 -1.23 8.50
N VAL A 35 -1.83 -1.13 8.55
CA VAL A 35 -1.11 -0.21 9.43
C VAL A 35 -0.21 0.65 8.57
N ILE A 36 -0.53 1.94 8.48
CA ILE A 36 0.21 2.93 7.71
C ILE A 36 0.97 3.83 8.68
N GLY A 37 2.28 3.96 8.50
CA GLY A 37 3.12 4.81 9.32
C GLY A 37 2.82 6.31 9.19
N GLU A 38 3.65 7.11 9.85
CA GLU A 38 3.55 8.58 9.85
C GLU A 38 4.08 9.20 8.55
N ARG A 39 3.56 10.39 8.20
CA ARG A 39 4.03 11.23 7.09
C ARG A 39 4.08 10.51 5.75
N CYS A 40 3.18 9.54 5.54
CA CYS A 40 3.05 8.86 4.26
C CYS A 40 2.23 9.69 3.26
N ASN A 41 2.36 9.39 1.98
CA ASN A 41 1.58 10.01 0.93
C ASN A 41 1.05 8.93 -0.02
N LEU A 42 -0.27 8.74 -0.04
CA LEU A 42 -0.96 7.76 -0.87
C LEU A 42 -1.70 8.50 -1.97
N GLY A 43 -1.19 8.37 -3.19
CA GLY A 43 -1.73 8.92 -4.42
C GLY A 43 -3.16 8.47 -4.74
N GLN A 44 -3.77 9.06 -5.77
CA GLN A 44 -5.08 8.64 -6.26
C GLN A 44 -5.14 7.14 -6.59
N ASN A 45 -6.26 6.49 -6.24
CA ASN A 45 -6.54 5.09 -6.58
C ASN A 45 -5.46 4.12 -6.05
N VAL A 46 -4.93 4.40 -4.86
CA VAL A 46 -4.07 3.46 -4.13
C VAL A 46 -4.93 2.48 -3.33
N VAL A 47 -4.61 1.20 -3.41
CA VAL A 47 -5.26 0.15 -2.62
C VAL A 47 -4.26 -0.43 -1.63
N ILE A 48 -4.58 -0.37 -0.34
CA ILE A 48 -3.79 -0.99 0.72
C ILE A 48 -4.55 -2.19 1.26
N MET A 49 -4.07 -3.39 0.98
CA MET A 49 -4.71 -4.64 1.41
C MET A 49 -4.67 -4.80 2.93
N GLY A 50 -5.63 -5.54 3.47
CA GLY A 50 -5.71 -5.80 4.92
C GLY A 50 -4.46 -6.49 5.45
N GLY A 51 -4.09 -6.18 6.70
CA GLY A 51 -2.87 -6.71 7.33
C GLY A 51 -1.54 -6.15 6.78
N THR A 52 -1.59 -5.31 5.73
CA THR A 52 -0.39 -4.65 5.18
C THR A 52 0.19 -3.69 6.21
N ARG A 53 1.52 -3.72 6.38
CA ARG A 53 2.25 -2.77 7.22
C ARG A 53 3.11 -1.89 6.33
N ILE A 54 2.95 -0.57 6.44
CA ILE A 54 3.70 0.46 5.71
C ILE A 54 4.53 1.26 6.71
N GLY A 55 5.83 1.42 6.43
CA GLY A 55 6.72 2.23 7.27
C GLY A 55 6.43 3.74 7.22
N ASN A 56 7.20 4.53 7.97
CA ASN A 56 7.06 5.98 7.98
C ASN A 56 7.66 6.63 6.71
N ASN A 57 7.16 7.81 6.34
CA ASN A 57 7.67 8.62 5.22
C ASN A 57 7.68 7.88 3.86
N VAL A 58 6.74 6.95 3.66
CA VAL A 58 6.59 6.21 2.40
C VAL A 58 5.76 7.04 1.43
N LYS A 59 6.18 7.07 0.16
CA LYS A 59 5.47 7.74 -0.92
C LYS A 59 4.98 6.71 -1.92
N ILE A 60 3.67 6.59 -2.06
CA ILE A 60 3.01 5.69 -2.98
C ILE A 60 2.27 6.56 -3.99
N GLN A 61 2.71 6.52 -5.24
CA GLN A 61 2.10 7.30 -6.31
C GLN A 61 0.80 6.65 -6.80
N HIS A 62 0.16 7.27 -7.79
CA HIS A 62 -1.15 6.88 -8.30
C HIS A 62 -1.21 5.42 -8.78
N ASN A 63 -2.36 4.77 -8.61
CA ASN A 63 -2.67 3.44 -9.16
C ASN A 63 -1.77 2.30 -8.67
N VAL A 64 -1.31 2.34 -7.42
CA VAL A 64 -0.49 1.28 -6.83
C VAL A 64 -1.32 0.45 -5.85
N SER A 65 -1.31 -0.87 -6.02
CA SER A 65 -1.93 -1.82 -5.11
C SER A 65 -0.87 -2.51 -4.26
N VAL A 66 -0.96 -2.35 -2.94
CA VAL A 66 0.00 -2.92 -1.98
C VAL A 66 -0.62 -4.12 -1.28
N TYR A 67 -0.03 -5.29 -1.52
CA TYR A 67 -0.42 -6.54 -0.88
C TYR A 67 0.23 -6.72 0.49
N GLU A 68 -0.32 -7.65 1.28
CA GLU A 68 0.25 -8.02 2.57
C GLU A 68 1.72 -8.46 2.43
N GLY A 69 2.58 -7.94 3.30
CA GLY A 69 3.99 -8.31 3.33
C GLY A 69 4.91 -7.56 2.35
N VAL A 70 4.38 -6.59 1.58
CA VAL A 70 5.18 -5.87 0.57
C VAL A 70 6.04 -4.73 1.16
N LEU A 71 5.46 -3.81 1.94
CA LEU A 71 6.10 -2.51 2.24
C LEU A 71 6.44 -2.27 3.73
N ARG A 72 7.23 -3.11 4.38
CA ARG A 72 7.45 -2.99 5.83
C ARG A 72 8.40 -1.86 6.28
N GLU A 73 9.19 -1.28 5.38
CA GLU A 73 10.26 -0.34 5.76
C GLU A 73 9.94 1.12 5.42
N ALA A 74 10.65 2.05 6.07
CA ALA A 74 10.44 3.49 5.95
C ALA A 74 11.11 4.09 4.70
N ALA A 75 10.66 5.28 4.29
CA ALA A 75 11.26 6.07 3.21
C ALA A 75 11.30 5.37 1.84
N VAL A 76 10.39 4.43 1.58
CA VAL A 76 10.24 3.79 0.27
C VAL A 76 9.48 4.72 -0.69
N PHE A 77 9.88 4.71 -1.96
CA PHE A 77 9.18 5.38 -3.05
C PHE A 77 8.62 4.33 -4.03
N CYS A 78 7.31 4.32 -4.22
CA CYS A 78 6.62 3.52 -5.23
C CYS A 78 6.15 4.45 -6.35
N GLY A 79 6.75 4.34 -7.53
CA GLY A 79 6.43 5.15 -8.70
C GLY A 79 5.01 4.94 -9.22
N PRO A 80 4.49 5.86 -10.06
CA PRO A 80 3.13 5.77 -10.57
C PRO A 80 2.91 4.45 -11.30
N SER A 81 1.80 3.79 -10.98
CA SER A 81 1.38 2.53 -11.57
C SER A 81 2.41 1.39 -11.46
N CYS A 82 3.34 1.42 -10.51
CA CYS A 82 4.13 0.21 -10.24
C CYS A 82 3.21 -0.89 -9.69
N VAL A 83 3.48 -2.13 -10.07
CA VAL A 83 2.62 -3.28 -9.78
C VAL A 83 3.36 -4.26 -8.91
N PHE A 84 2.76 -4.63 -7.78
CA PHE A 84 3.24 -5.74 -6.97
C PHE A 84 2.47 -7.02 -7.32
N THR A 85 3.09 -8.17 -7.09
CA THR A 85 2.43 -9.47 -7.17
C THR A 85 2.72 -10.30 -5.92
N ASN A 86 1.84 -11.26 -5.61
CA ASN A 86 2.01 -12.18 -4.47
C ASN A 86 1.86 -13.65 -4.88
N VAL A 87 1.37 -13.95 -6.08
CA VAL A 87 1.29 -15.30 -6.64
C VAL A 87 2.12 -15.36 -7.92
N SER A 88 3.09 -16.26 -7.96
CA SER A 88 4.01 -16.38 -9.11
C SER A 88 3.37 -17.00 -10.37
N ASN A 89 2.33 -17.82 -10.22
CA ASN A 89 1.71 -18.58 -11.30
C ASN A 89 0.17 -18.60 -11.18
N PRO A 90 -0.51 -17.44 -11.28
CA PRO A 90 -1.95 -17.34 -11.08
C PRO A 90 -2.74 -18.13 -12.14
N ARG A 91 -3.83 -18.77 -11.73
CA ARG A 91 -4.83 -19.43 -12.59
C ARG A 91 -6.22 -19.19 -11.99
N SER A 92 -7.18 -18.76 -12.80
CA SER A 92 -8.51 -18.36 -12.32
C SER A 92 -9.28 -19.49 -11.60
N HIS A 93 -9.13 -20.73 -12.05
CA HIS A 93 -9.79 -21.90 -11.48
C HIS A 93 -9.03 -22.55 -10.31
N VAL A 94 -7.89 -21.99 -9.90
CA VAL A 94 -7.06 -22.53 -8.80
C VAL A 94 -6.80 -21.44 -7.78
N SER A 95 -7.41 -21.57 -6.61
CA SER A 95 -7.13 -20.68 -5.47
C SER A 95 -5.72 -20.95 -4.94
N ARG A 96 -4.86 -19.93 -5.00
CA ARG A 96 -3.47 -19.96 -4.49
C ARG A 96 -3.26 -19.05 -3.28
N LYS A 97 -4.31 -18.81 -2.50
CA LYS A 97 -4.25 -17.93 -1.32
C LYS A 97 -3.22 -18.41 -0.29
N SER A 98 -3.02 -19.71 -0.15
CA SER A 98 -2.02 -20.32 0.73
C SER A 98 -0.59 -20.25 0.18
N GLU A 99 -0.40 -19.83 -1.08
CA GLU A 99 0.90 -19.77 -1.76
C GLU A 99 1.40 -18.33 -1.92
N TYR A 100 0.79 -17.37 -1.22
CA TYR A 100 1.23 -15.97 -1.25
C TYR A 100 2.69 -15.84 -0.81
N ARG A 101 3.47 -15.15 -1.63
CA ARG A 101 4.86 -14.80 -1.33
C ARG A 101 4.94 -13.35 -0.90
N GLN A 102 5.83 -13.10 0.05
CA GLN A 102 6.14 -11.75 0.52
C GLN A 102 7.18 -11.10 -0.40
N THR A 103 7.02 -9.81 -0.62
CA THR A 103 7.94 -8.98 -1.42
C THR A 103 8.56 -7.93 -0.52
N LEU A 104 9.68 -8.21 0.13
CA LEU A 104 10.28 -7.23 1.04
C LEU A 104 10.95 -6.07 0.28
N VAL A 105 10.32 -4.89 0.31
CA VAL A 105 10.95 -3.64 -0.15
C VAL A 105 11.65 -2.96 1.03
N ARG A 106 12.98 -2.81 0.92
CA ARG A 106 13.81 -2.26 2.00
C ARG A 106 13.83 -0.74 2.04
N ARG A 107 14.23 -0.18 3.17
CA ARG A 107 14.30 1.24 3.48
C ARG A 107 15.02 2.01 2.38
N GLY A 108 14.43 3.13 1.96
CA GLY A 108 15.03 4.01 0.96
C GLY A 108 14.97 3.50 -0.48
N SER A 109 14.38 2.32 -0.73
CA SER A 109 14.26 1.79 -2.09
C SER A 109 13.34 2.67 -2.93
N SER A 110 13.69 2.83 -4.21
CA SER A 110 12.85 3.48 -5.22
C SER A 110 12.43 2.47 -6.28
N ILE A 111 11.13 2.30 -6.46
CA ILE A 111 10.54 1.50 -7.52
C ILE A 111 10.07 2.46 -8.61
N GLY A 112 10.55 2.25 -9.83
CA GLY A 112 10.25 3.10 -10.98
C GLY A 112 8.77 3.08 -11.37
N ALA A 113 8.37 4.08 -12.15
CA ALA A 113 7.03 4.12 -12.74
C ALA A 113 6.80 2.87 -13.59
N ASN A 114 5.62 2.27 -13.47
CA ASN A 114 5.20 1.08 -14.21
C ASN A 114 6.12 -0.16 -14.07
N ALA A 115 7.01 -0.19 -13.07
CA ALA A 115 7.79 -1.38 -12.77
C ALA A 115 6.89 -2.46 -12.15
N THR A 116 7.19 -3.72 -12.46
CA THR A 116 6.47 -4.88 -11.90
C THR A 116 7.42 -5.68 -11.02
N ILE A 117 6.97 -5.99 -9.81
CA ILE A 117 7.72 -6.75 -8.80
C ILE A 117 7.02 -8.07 -8.50
#